data_AF-A0A4C1VRQ3-F1
#
_entry.id   AF-A0A4C1VRQ3-F1
#
_cell.length_a   1.000
_cell.length_b   1.000
_cell.length_c   1.000
_cell.angle_alpha   90.00
_cell.angle_beta   90.00
_cell.angle_gamma   90.00
#
_symmetry.space_group_name_H-M   'P 1'
#
loop_
_entity.id
_entity.type
_entity.pdbx_description
1 polymer ?
#
loop_
_entity_poly.entity_id
_entity_poly.type
_entity_poly.pdbx_seq_one_letter_code
_entity_poly.pdbx_strand_id
1 'polypeptide(L)'
;MRLGSLIADSPPSTKTITNWQKVSTAFEEIDNPILNSITNDVVSRDDIDNTISALTNHIRTVDESCSRTVSAKFDRKELPGDVIELIRDKNAALRRAGKYPTCKNRSRAHTLQRKVKARMKEVRNDNWSDLMSKILSSHKAYWGLAKALKTEGAVPTPALKRPDNSIEFDDREKGQCLADSIEHQCSENSP
;
A
#
# COMPACT_ATOMS: atom_id res chain seq x y z
N MET A 1 29.86 -4.83 32.97
CA MET A 1 28.46 -5.30 33.05
C MET A 1 27.55 -4.08 33.06
N ARG A 2 26.70 -3.90 32.05
CA ARG A 2 25.66 -2.85 32.02
C ARG A 2 24.36 -3.55 31.65
N LEU A 3 23.46 -3.65 32.62
CA LEU A 3 22.10 -4.17 32.46
C LEU A 3 21.31 -3.16 31.61
N GLY A 4 20.90 -3.58 30.41
CA GLY A 4 20.00 -2.83 29.53
C GLY A 4 18.55 -3.14 29.87
N SER A 5 17.79 -2.06 30.04
CA SER A 5 16.39 -1.96 30.46
C SER A 5 15.41 -2.92 29.78
N LEU A 6 14.48 -3.46 30.58
CA LEU A 6 13.27 -4.15 30.13
C LEU A 6 12.49 -3.24 29.18
N ILE A 7 12.26 -3.73 27.97
CA ILE A 7 11.31 -3.14 27.02
C ILE A 7 9.93 -3.42 27.61
N ALA A 8 9.33 -2.40 28.22
CA ALA A 8 7.89 -2.40 28.45
C ALA A 8 7.24 -2.30 27.06
N ASP A 9 6.51 -3.34 26.67
CA ASP A 9 5.65 -3.34 25.48
C ASP A 9 4.57 -2.27 25.65
N SER A 10 4.90 -1.04 25.28
CA SER A 10 3.94 0.07 25.22
C SER A 10 2.96 -0.22 24.07
N PRO A 11 1.64 -0.14 24.30
CA PRO A 11 0.68 -0.32 23.22
C PRO A 11 0.94 0.69 22.09
N PRO A 12 0.66 0.32 20.83
CA PRO A 12 0.89 1.19 19.69
C PRO A 12 0.12 2.50 19.87
N SER A 13 0.84 3.62 19.85
CA SER A 13 0.23 4.93 19.99
C SER A 13 -0.70 5.18 18.81
N THR A 14 -2.01 5.17 19.04
CA THR A 14 -3.02 5.56 18.06
C THR A 14 -3.26 7.07 18.16
N LYS A 15 -3.36 7.75 17.02
CA LYS A 15 -3.78 9.14 16.94
C LYS A 15 -5.13 9.18 16.24
N THR A 16 -6.09 9.89 16.81
CA THR A 16 -7.35 10.18 16.14
C THR A 16 -7.14 11.38 15.22
N ILE A 17 -7.48 11.21 13.94
CA ILE A 17 -7.49 12.30 12.96
C ILE A 17 -8.94 12.55 12.57
N THR A 18 -9.43 13.75 12.86
CA THR A 18 -10.77 14.22 12.47
C THR A 18 -10.70 14.88 11.11
N ASN A 19 -11.60 14.52 10.20
CA ASN A 19 -11.75 15.20 8.91
C ASN A 19 -12.74 16.38 9.06
N TRP A 20 -12.20 17.59 9.26
CA TRP A 20 -13.01 18.80 9.47
C TRP A 20 -13.91 19.16 8.28
N GLN A 21 -13.54 18.87 7.04
CA GLN A 21 -14.42 19.11 5.89
C GLN A 21 -15.66 18.21 5.92
N LYS A 22 -15.49 16.94 6.31
CA LYS A 22 -16.62 16.02 6.51
C LYS A 22 -17.52 16.45 7.66
N VAL A 23 -16.94 16.96 8.74
CA VAL A 23 -17.68 17.50 9.87
C VAL A 23 -18.55 18.67 9.40
N SER A 24 -18.00 19.61 8.64
CA SER A 24 -18.76 20.73 8.08
C SER A 24 -19.91 20.26 7.17
N THR A 25 -19.65 19.33 6.24
CA THR A 25 -20.72 18.82 5.36
C THR A 25 -21.81 18.07 6.11
N ALA A 26 -21.44 17.32 7.15
CA ALA A 26 -22.40 16.58 7.98
C ALA A 26 -23.29 17.53 8.79
N PHE A 27 -22.77 18.68 9.22
CA PHE A 27 -23.59 19.71 9.85
C PHE A 27 -24.49 20.44 8.83
N GLU A 28 -23.99 20.80 7.65
CA GLU A 28 -24.79 21.45 6.59
C GLU A 28 -25.95 20.57 6.09
N GLU A 29 -25.76 19.25 6.02
CA GLU A 29 -26.79 18.30 5.58
C GLU A 29 -27.88 18.07 6.66
N ILE A 30 -27.54 18.35 7.93
CA ILE A 30 -28.38 18.11 9.11
C ILE A 30 -29.02 19.40 9.66
N ASP A 31 -28.64 20.57 9.17
CA ASP A 31 -29.22 21.85 9.60
C ASP A 31 -30.75 21.96 9.40
N ASN A 32 -31.39 21.02 8.69
CA ASN A 32 -32.82 21.07 8.39
C ASN A 32 -33.78 20.16 9.21
N PRO A 33 -33.44 18.96 9.75
CA PRO A 33 -34.42 18.22 10.56
C PRO A 33 -34.20 18.26 12.08
N ILE A 34 -32.96 18.30 12.60
CA ILE A 34 -32.72 18.12 14.04
C ILE A 34 -32.98 19.43 14.81
N LEU A 35 -32.52 20.57 14.29
CA LEU A 35 -32.79 21.89 14.87
C LEU A 35 -34.28 22.28 14.82
N ASN A 36 -35.03 21.80 13.83
CA ASN A 36 -36.46 22.07 13.70
C ASN A 36 -37.34 21.25 14.67
N SER A 37 -36.79 20.20 15.29
CA SER A 37 -37.44 19.46 16.38
C SER A 37 -37.13 20.00 17.77
N ILE A 38 -36.13 20.90 17.88
CA ILE A 38 -35.85 21.68 19.08
C ILE A 38 -36.89 22.80 19.08
N THR A 39 -38.03 22.47 19.68
CA THR A 39 -39.22 23.30 19.76
C THR A 39 -38.89 24.73 20.20
N ASN A 40 -39.37 25.72 19.44
CA ASN A 40 -39.34 27.14 19.78
C ASN A 40 -40.17 27.51 21.04
N ASP A 41 -40.62 26.51 21.80
CA ASP A 41 -41.45 26.63 22.99
C ASP A 41 -40.68 26.02 24.18
N VAL A 42 -39.64 26.72 24.63
CA VAL A 42 -38.84 26.35 25.81
C VAL A 42 -39.59 26.84 27.05
N VAL A 43 -40.42 25.97 27.61
CA VAL A 43 -41.27 26.29 28.77
C VAL A 43 -40.66 25.77 30.08
N SER A 44 -39.78 24.76 30.06
CA SER A 44 -39.19 24.14 31.26
C SER A 44 -37.65 24.08 31.28
N ARG A 45 -37.07 24.08 32.49
CA ARG A 45 -35.63 23.85 32.72
C ARG A 45 -35.17 22.47 32.27
N ASP A 46 -36.03 21.47 32.45
CA ASP A 46 -35.73 20.10 32.03
C ASP A 46 -35.63 19.99 30.50
N ASP A 47 -36.37 20.82 29.75
CA ASP A 47 -36.29 20.90 28.29
C ASP A 47 -34.95 21.48 27.83
N ILE A 48 -34.39 22.44 28.58
CA ILE A 48 -33.06 22.99 28.33
C ILE A 48 -31.99 21.90 28.53
N ASP A 49 -32.04 21.16 29.63
CA ASP A 49 -31.06 20.11 29.90
C ASP A 49 -31.17 18.96 28.88
N ASN A 50 -32.39 18.60 28.47
CA ASN A 50 -32.64 17.60 27.42
C ASN A 50 -32.11 18.05 26.05
N THR A 51 -32.30 19.31 25.66
CA THR A 51 -31.79 19.85 24.39
C THR A 51 -30.28 19.97 24.36
N ILE A 52 -29.65 20.40 25.47
CA ILE A 52 -28.19 20.39 25.62
C ILE A 52 -27.65 18.96 25.47
N SER A 53 -28.30 17.99 26.12
CA SER A 53 -27.87 16.59 26.04
C SER A 53 -28.04 16.01 24.63
N ALA A 54 -29.12 16.38 23.92
CA ALA A 54 -29.36 15.97 22.54
C ALA A 54 -28.31 16.55 21.57
N LEU A 55 -28.03 17.85 21.66
CA LEU A 55 -27.00 18.51 20.86
C LEU A 55 -25.60 17.92 21.12
N THR A 56 -25.27 17.69 22.39
CA THR A 56 -23.98 17.10 22.79
C THR A 56 -23.81 15.70 22.21
N ASN A 57 -24.86 14.87 22.27
CA ASN A 57 -24.84 13.53 21.69
C ASN A 57 -24.69 13.57 20.16
N HIS A 58 -25.31 14.57 19.52
CA HIS A 58 -25.20 14.75 18.07
C HIS A 58 -23.78 15.15 17.65
N ILE A 59 -23.18 16.15 18.31
CA ILE A 59 -21.79 16.56 18.06
C ILE A 59 -20.84 15.37 18.25
N ARG A 60 -21.05 14.58 19.31
CA ARG A 60 -20.25 13.37 19.55
C ARG A 60 -20.38 12.34 18.44
N THR A 61 -21.58 12.10 17.92
CA THR A 61 -21.79 11.15 16.82
C THR A 61 -21.20 11.64 15.50
N VAL A 62 -21.31 12.95 15.19
CA VAL A 62 -20.68 13.55 14.01
C VAL A 62 -19.16 13.47 14.10
N ASP A 63 -18.56 13.80 15.25
CA ASP A 63 -17.12 13.71 15.45
C ASP A 63 -16.61 12.25 15.36
N GLU A 64 -17.30 11.29 15.99
CA GLU A 64 -16.94 9.87 15.94
C GLU A 64 -17.00 9.33 14.49
N SER A 65 -18.02 9.70 13.71
CA SER A 65 -18.18 9.26 12.31
C SER A 65 -17.22 9.94 11.32
N CYS A 66 -16.79 11.17 11.62
CA CYS A 66 -15.85 11.93 10.80
C CYS A 66 -14.38 11.72 11.21
N SER A 67 -14.16 11.02 12.31
CA SER A 67 -12.84 10.68 12.81
C SER A 67 -12.37 9.32 12.31
N ARG A 68 -11.05 9.18 12.18
CA ARG A 68 -10.41 7.88 11.96
C ARG A 68 -9.20 7.75 12.85
N THR A 69 -9.08 6.60 13.51
CA THR A 69 -7.86 6.20 14.20
C THR A 69 -6.79 5.86 13.17
N VAL A 70 -5.71 6.62 13.21
CA VAL A 70 -4.51 6.41 12.40
C VAL A 70 -3.38 6.00 13.33
N SER A 71 -2.64 4.95 12.96
CA SER A 71 -1.44 4.59 13.71
C SER A 71 -0.47 5.77 13.66
N ALA A 72 -0.11 6.30 14.83
CA ALA A 72 0.73 7.49 14.92
C ALA A 72 2.18 7.24 14.49
N LYS A 73 2.55 5.97 14.35
CA LYS A 73 3.86 5.51 13.95
C LYS A 73 3.66 4.52 12.81
N PHE A 74 4.20 4.87 11.64
CA PHE A 74 4.77 3.81 10.82
C PHE A 74 5.87 3.20 11.68
N ASP A 75 5.63 2.02 12.23
CA ASP A 75 6.71 1.24 12.84
C ASP A 75 7.75 1.08 11.75
N ARG A 76 8.82 1.86 11.82
CA ARG A 76 9.99 1.67 10.98
C ARG A 76 10.51 0.31 11.39
N LYS A 77 10.09 -0.73 10.67
CA LYS A 77 10.58 -2.10 10.91
C LYS A 77 12.09 -2.02 10.95
N GLU A 78 12.64 -2.24 12.14
CA GLU A 78 14.07 -2.23 12.32
C GLU A 78 14.69 -3.35 11.50
N LEU A 79 15.87 -3.10 10.96
CA LEU A 79 16.58 -4.14 10.23
C LEU A 79 17.01 -5.24 11.20
N PRO A 80 16.92 -6.51 10.80
CA PRO A 80 17.47 -7.61 11.58
C PRO A 80 18.94 -7.37 11.94
N GLY A 81 19.32 -7.76 13.17
CA GLY A 81 20.65 -7.50 13.72
C GLY A 81 21.79 -8.04 12.87
N ASP A 82 21.60 -9.21 12.25
CA ASP A 82 22.54 -9.85 11.33
C ASP A 82 22.77 -9.01 10.06
N VAL A 83 21.72 -8.37 9.54
CA VAL A 83 21.81 -7.48 8.37
C VAL A 83 22.57 -6.20 8.73
N ILE A 84 22.33 -5.66 9.93
CA ILE A 84 23.05 -4.48 10.42
C ILE A 84 24.55 -4.80 10.56
N GLU A 85 24.91 -5.94 11.15
CA GLU A 85 26.28 -6.40 11.26
C GLU A 85 26.94 -6.58 9.89
N LEU A 86 26.23 -7.23 8.95
CA LEU A 86 26.71 -7.43 7.59
C LEU A 86 26.94 -6.11 6.84
N ILE A 87 26.10 -5.09 7.07
CA ILE A 87 26.29 -3.73 6.54
C ILE A 87 27.56 -3.09 7.12
N ARG A 88 27.80 -3.25 8.43
CA ARG A 88 29.02 -2.75 9.09
C ARG A 88 30.27 -3.39 8.47
N ASP A 89 30.26 -4.71 8.30
CA ASP A 89 31.35 -5.46 7.68
C ASP A 89 31.61 -5.04 6.25
N LYS A 90 30.56 -4.91 5.44
CA LYS A 90 30.64 -4.39 4.07
C LYS A 90 31.28 -3.00 4.04
N ASN A 91 30.86 -2.11 4.92
CA ASN A 91 31.39 -0.75 4.99
C ASN A 91 32.87 -0.74 5.44
N ALA A 92 33.26 -1.60 6.39
CA ALA A 92 34.66 -1.77 6.78
C ALA A 92 35.52 -2.30 5.61
N ALA A 93 35.00 -3.26 4.84
CA ALA A 93 35.68 -3.77 3.65
C ALA A 93 35.81 -2.72 2.54
N LEU A 94 34.78 -1.89 2.32
CA LEU A 94 34.84 -0.77 1.36
C LEU A 94 35.90 0.26 1.75
N ARG A 95 35.97 0.66 3.02
CA ARG A 95 37.04 1.55 3.50
C ARG A 95 38.43 0.95 3.28
N ARG A 96 38.60 -0.34 3.56
CA ARG A 96 39.87 -1.06 3.34
C ARG A 96 40.24 -1.12 1.86
N ALA A 97 39.28 -1.35 0.97
CA ALA A 97 39.49 -1.35 -0.48
C ALA A 97 39.86 0.03 -1.03
N GLY A 98 39.31 1.11 -0.46
CA GLY A 98 39.69 2.48 -0.78
C GLY A 98 41.11 2.82 -0.31
N LYS A 99 41.47 2.44 0.94
CA LYS A 99 42.80 2.70 1.50
C LYS A 99 43.90 1.87 0.82
N TYR A 100 43.61 0.61 0.51
CA TYR A 100 44.54 -0.32 -0.12
C TYR A 100 43.87 -1.00 -1.32
N PRO A 101 43.97 -0.42 -2.53
CA PRO A 101 43.27 -0.87 -3.74
C PRO A 101 43.79 -2.20 -4.34
N THR A 102 43.74 -3.28 -3.58
CA THR A 102 44.14 -4.63 -4.03
C THR A 102 42.96 -5.41 -4.59
N CYS A 103 43.23 -6.36 -5.50
CA CYS A 103 42.21 -7.26 -6.05
C CYS A 103 41.45 -8.03 -4.95
N LYS A 104 42.15 -8.49 -3.91
CA LYS A 104 41.59 -9.20 -2.76
C LYS A 104 40.62 -8.32 -1.96
N ASN A 105 40.99 -7.07 -1.70
CA ASN A 105 40.13 -6.14 -0.96
C ASN A 105 38.87 -5.78 -1.76
N ARG A 106 39.00 -5.52 -3.06
CA ARG A 106 37.86 -5.28 -3.96
C ARG A 106 36.92 -6.48 -3.99
N SER A 107 37.46 -7.68 -4.20
CA SER A 107 36.67 -8.92 -4.22
C SER A 107 35.90 -9.16 -2.91
N ARG A 108 36.55 -8.94 -1.76
CA ARG A 108 35.89 -9.03 -0.44
C ARG A 108 34.74 -8.03 -0.30
N ALA A 109 34.94 -6.78 -0.71
CA ALA A 109 33.90 -5.75 -0.66
C ALA A 109 32.70 -6.11 -1.56
N HIS A 110 32.94 -6.54 -2.81
CA HIS A 110 31.89 -6.98 -3.71
C HIS A 110 31.11 -8.19 -3.17
N THR A 111 31.81 -9.15 -2.58
CA THR A 111 31.19 -10.33 -1.97
C THR A 111 30.24 -9.93 -0.84
N LEU A 112 30.68 -9.07 0.07
CA LEU A 112 29.84 -8.55 1.15
C LEU A 112 28.67 -7.72 0.63
N GLN A 113 28.88 -6.92 -0.42
CA GLN A 113 27.80 -6.16 -1.05
C GLN A 113 26.71 -7.08 -1.63
N ARG A 114 27.09 -8.18 -2.30
CA ARG A 114 26.12 -9.17 -2.79
C ARG A 114 25.36 -9.83 -1.64
N LYS A 115 26.05 -10.22 -0.56
CA LYS A 115 25.41 -10.79 0.64
C LYS A 115 24.40 -9.83 1.26
N VAL A 116 24.74 -8.54 1.41
CA VAL A 116 23.79 -7.52 1.91
C VAL A 116 22.58 -7.42 1.00
N LYS A 117 22.76 -7.37 -0.33
CA LYS A 117 21.64 -7.31 -1.28
C LYS A 117 20.74 -8.55 -1.18
N ALA A 118 21.31 -9.73 -1.04
CA ALA A 118 20.57 -10.99 -0.89
C ALA A 118 19.73 -10.98 0.40
N ARG A 119 20.34 -10.70 1.56
CA ARG A 119 19.60 -10.62 2.84
C ARG A 119 18.54 -9.53 2.84
N MET A 120 18.81 -8.37 2.24
CA MET A 120 17.80 -7.31 2.11
C MET A 120 16.63 -7.70 1.19
N LYS A 121 16.85 -8.60 0.23
CA LYS A 121 15.77 -9.16 -0.58
C LYS A 121 14.92 -10.12 0.27
N GLU A 122 15.54 -10.98 1.06
CA GLU A 122 14.85 -11.89 1.98
C GLU A 122 14.01 -11.11 2.99
N VAL A 123 14.57 -10.13 3.70
CA VAL A 123 13.83 -9.29 4.66
C VAL A 123 12.62 -8.59 4.03
N ARG A 124 12.76 -8.12 2.78
CA ARG A 124 11.63 -7.54 2.05
C ARG A 124 10.58 -8.60 1.73
N ASN A 125 10.98 -9.77 1.28
CA ASN A 125 10.07 -10.88 0.98
C ASN A 125 9.32 -11.33 2.23
N ASP A 126 10.01 -11.50 3.36
CA ASP A 126 9.39 -11.87 4.64
C ASP A 126 8.38 -10.80 5.07
N ASN A 127 8.76 -9.53 4.96
CA ASN A 127 7.86 -8.41 5.23
C ASN A 127 6.62 -8.42 4.30
N TRP A 128 6.79 -8.77 3.02
CA TRP A 128 5.68 -8.93 2.09
C TRP A 128 4.80 -10.13 2.46
N SER A 129 5.38 -11.27 2.81
CA SER A 129 4.64 -12.46 3.27
C SER A 129 3.84 -12.17 4.53
N ASP A 130 4.44 -11.50 5.52
CA ASP A 130 3.75 -11.03 6.73
C ASP A 130 2.55 -10.15 6.38
N LEU A 131 2.76 -9.19 5.47
CA LEU A 131 1.70 -8.28 5.03
C LEU A 131 0.58 -9.07 4.35
N MET A 132 0.91 -10.00 3.45
CA MET A 132 -0.06 -10.83 2.75
C MET A 132 -0.87 -11.71 3.71
N SER A 133 -0.25 -12.23 4.79
CA SER A 133 -0.95 -13.00 5.82
C SER A 133 -1.95 -12.19 6.65
N LYS A 134 -1.71 -10.87 6.80
CA LYS A 134 -2.53 -9.96 7.62
C LYS A 134 -3.64 -9.27 6.83
N ILE A 135 -3.51 -9.16 5.51
CA ILE A 135 -4.55 -8.59 4.65
C ILE A 135 -5.68 -9.60 4.51
N LEU A 136 -6.81 -9.36 5.19
CA LEU A 136 -8.06 -10.07 4.91
C LEU A 136 -8.60 -9.69 3.52
N SER A 137 -9.24 -10.64 2.84
CA SER A 137 -9.85 -10.49 1.51
C SER A 137 -10.89 -9.36 1.42
N SER A 138 -11.40 -8.87 2.56
CA SER A 138 -12.34 -7.74 2.64
C SER A 138 -11.66 -6.36 2.59
N HIS A 139 -10.33 -6.30 2.67
CA HIS A 139 -9.60 -5.04 2.76
C HIS A 139 -9.40 -4.38 1.38
N LYS A 140 -9.80 -3.11 1.22
CA LYS A 140 -9.73 -2.36 -0.06
C LYS A 140 -8.35 -2.38 -0.74
N ALA A 141 -7.26 -2.43 0.04
CA ALA A 141 -5.90 -2.51 -0.52
C ALA A 141 -5.62 -3.84 -1.24
N TYR A 142 -6.28 -4.93 -0.86
CA TYR A 142 -6.18 -6.24 -1.54
C TYR A 142 -6.57 -6.11 -3.01
N TRP A 143 -7.70 -5.46 -3.30
CA TRP A 143 -8.19 -5.27 -4.67
C TRP A 143 -7.30 -4.35 -5.51
N GLY A 144 -6.69 -3.33 -4.89
CA GLY A 144 -5.69 -2.49 -5.56
C GLY A 144 -4.45 -3.31 -5.99
N LEU A 145 -3.95 -4.14 -5.09
CA LEU A 145 -2.81 -5.03 -5.35
C LEU A 145 -3.12 -6.10 -6.40
N ALA A 146 -4.28 -6.76 -6.30
CA ALA A 146 -4.71 -7.78 -7.26
C ALA A 146 -4.86 -7.21 -8.67
N LYS A 147 -5.31 -5.96 -8.81
CA LYS A 147 -5.35 -5.26 -10.11
C LYS A 147 -3.95 -4.99 -10.64
N ALA A 148 -3.05 -4.45 -9.81
CA ALA A 148 -1.68 -4.14 -10.20
C ALA A 148 -0.93 -5.39 -10.70
N LEU A 149 -1.06 -6.51 -9.99
CA LEU A 149 -0.43 -7.78 -10.37
C LEU A 149 -0.97 -8.34 -11.69
N LYS A 150 -2.26 -8.16 -11.98
CA LYS A 150 -2.85 -8.55 -13.27
C LYS A 150 -2.32 -7.71 -14.43
N THR A 151 -1.99 -6.45 -14.19
CA THR A 151 -1.43 -5.55 -15.22
C THR A 151 0.08 -5.67 -15.38
N GLU A 152 0.83 -6.00 -14.32
CA GLU A 152 2.30 -6.05 -14.35
C GLU A 152 2.87 -7.20 -15.20
N GLY A 153 2.04 -8.20 -15.52
CA GLY A 153 2.37 -9.30 -16.43
C GLY A 153 1.67 -9.25 -17.79
N ALA A 154 0.90 -8.20 -18.08
CA ALA A 154 0.27 -8.01 -19.39
C ALA A 154 1.36 -7.57 -20.38
N VAL A 155 2.13 -8.54 -20.88
CA VAL A 155 3.00 -8.34 -22.04
C VAL A 155 2.08 -7.95 -23.19
N PRO A 156 2.23 -6.76 -23.80
CA PRO A 156 1.50 -6.43 -25.00
C PRO A 156 1.71 -7.56 -25.99
N THR A 157 0.63 -8.17 -26.46
CA THR A 157 0.70 -9.24 -27.46
C THR A 157 1.64 -8.75 -28.56
N PRO A 158 2.73 -9.48 -28.88
CA PRO A 158 3.69 -9.04 -29.88
C PRO A 158 2.97 -8.65 -31.17
N ALA A 159 3.50 -7.65 -31.87
CA ALA A 159 2.89 -7.21 -33.10
C ALA A 159 2.88 -8.36 -34.13
N LEU A 160 1.70 -8.68 -34.66
CA LEU A 160 1.54 -9.75 -35.64
C LEU A 160 1.86 -9.21 -37.03
N LYS A 161 2.43 -10.07 -37.86
CA LYS A 161 2.71 -9.75 -39.26
C LYS A 161 1.66 -10.37 -40.15
N ARG A 162 1.00 -9.54 -40.94
CA ARG A 162 0.18 -10.02 -42.05
C ARG A 162 1.08 -10.57 -43.18
N PRO A 163 0.52 -11.35 -44.12
CA PRO A 163 1.25 -11.84 -45.30
C PRO A 163 1.87 -10.73 -46.17
N ASP A 164 1.33 -9.51 -46.10
CA ASP A 164 1.82 -8.31 -46.79
C ASP A 164 2.98 -7.60 -46.05
N ASN A 165 3.50 -8.19 -44.97
CA ASN A 165 4.52 -7.64 -44.06
C ASN A 165 4.11 -6.39 -43.28
N SER A 166 2.83 -6.01 -43.28
CA SER A 166 2.33 -4.97 -42.37
C SER A 166 2.33 -5.48 -40.92
N ILE A 167 2.62 -4.57 -39.99
CA ILE A 167 2.77 -4.86 -38.55
C ILE A 167 1.53 -4.33 -37.83
N GLU A 168 0.78 -5.22 -37.20
CA GLU A 168 -0.44 -4.87 -36.47
C GLU A 168 -0.17 -4.73 -34.98
N PHE A 169 -0.50 -3.54 -34.46
CA PHE A 169 -0.27 -3.20 -33.07
C PHE A 169 -1.53 -3.33 -32.22
N ASP A 170 -2.72 -3.05 -32.78
CA ASP A 170 -3.99 -3.11 -32.07
C ASP A 170 -4.52 -4.55 -31.95
N ASP A 171 -5.19 -4.86 -30.84
CA ASP A 171 -5.64 -6.22 -30.54
C ASP A 171 -6.81 -6.63 -31.45
N ARG A 172 -7.59 -5.67 -31.97
CA ARG A 172 -8.63 -5.93 -32.98
C ARG A 172 -8.04 -6.35 -34.32
N GLU A 173 -7.00 -5.64 -34.76
CA GLU A 173 -6.28 -5.93 -36.02
C GLU A 173 -5.65 -7.33 -35.94
N LYS A 174 -4.94 -7.62 -34.84
CA LYS A 174 -4.33 -8.94 -34.58
C LYS A 174 -5.34 -10.08 -34.63
N GLY A 175 -6.55 -9.88 -34.10
CA GLY A 175 -7.63 -10.86 -34.17
C GLY A 175 -8.07 -11.16 -35.61
N GLN A 176 -8.11 -10.13 -36.45
CA GLN A 176 -8.42 -10.25 -37.87
C GLN A 176 -7.29 -11.01 -38.61
N CYS A 177 -6.02 -10.65 -38.39
CA CYS A 177 -4.90 -11.34 -39.03
C CYS A 177 -4.80 -12.82 -38.64
N LEU A 178 -5.13 -13.18 -37.40
CA LEU A 178 -5.22 -14.58 -36.98
C LEU A 178 -6.36 -15.32 -37.69
N ALA A 179 -7.53 -14.70 -37.82
CA ALA A 179 -8.65 -15.28 -38.55
C ALA A 179 -8.31 -15.49 -40.03
N ASP A 180 -7.74 -14.48 -40.69
CA ASP A 180 -7.30 -14.53 -42.09
C ASP A 180 -6.25 -15.65 -42.31
N SER A 181 -5.31 -15.81 -41.38
CA SER A 181 -4.29 -16.86 -41.46
C SER A 181 -4.85 -18.28 -41.25
N ILE A 182 -5.87 -18.45 -40.41
CA ILE A 182 -6.54 -19.75 -40.19
C ILE A 182 -7.39 -20.08 -41.42
N GLU A 183 -8.13 -19.13 -41.95
CA GLU A 183 -8.94 -19.28 -43.16
C GLU A 183 -8.06 -19.72 -44.35
N HIS A 184 -6.89 -19.11 -44.53
CA HIS A 184 -5.96 -19.52 -45.59
C HIS A 184 -5.38 -20.92 -45.38
N GLN A 185 -5.13 -21.36 -44.14
CA GLN A 185 -4.67 -22.73 -43.88
C GLN A 185 -5.78 -23.78 -44.09
N CYS A 186 -7.04 -23.37 -43.97
CA CYS A 186 -8.20 -24.23 -44.13
C CYS A 186 -8.82 -24.19 -45.54
N SER A 187 -8.29 -23.36 -46.45
CA SER A 187 -8.70 -23.41 -47.87
C SER A 187 -8.21 -24.71 -48.51
N GLU A 188 -9.09 -25.41 -49.23
CA GLU A 188 -8.72 -26.64 -49.93
C GLU A 188 -7.62 -26.36 -50.98
N ASN A 189 -6.56 -27.16 -50.97
CA ASN A 189 -5.60 -27.17 -52.06
C ASN A 189 -6.32 -27.73 -53.29
N SER A 190 -6.76 -26.86 -54.20
CA SER A 190 -7.27 -27.29 -55.50
C SER A 190 -6.23 -28.17 -56.20
N PRO A 191 -6.65 -29.29 -56.83
CA PRO A 191 -5.76 -30.29 -57.43
C PRO A 191 -4.92 -29.75 -58.60
#